data_AF-A0A542PZ30-F1
#
_entry.id   AF-A0A542PZ30-F1
#
_cell.length_a   1.000
_cell.length_b   1.000
_cell.length_c   1.000
_cell.angle_alpha   90.00
_cell.angle_beta   90.00
_cell.angle_gamma   90.00
#
_symmetry.space_group_name_H-M   'P 1'
#
loop_
_entity.id
_entity.type
_entity.pdbx_description
1 polymer ?
#
loop_
_entity_poly.entity_id
_entity_poly.type
_entity_poly.pdbx_seq_one_letter_code
_entity_poly.pdbx_strand_id
1 'polypeptide(L)' 'MILWATGFRAAIDHLAPLKLRERGGGIRVDGTRAVRDARVHLVGYGPSASTIGANRAGRAAVREIKQLLEREPALA' A
#
# COMPACT_ATOMS: atom_id res chain seq x y z
N MET A 1 15.22 4.16 33.28
CA MET A 1 14.16 4.00 32.26
C MET A 1 14.80 4.04 30.89
N ILE A 2 14.41 3.16 29.97
CA ILE A 2 14.93 3.13 28.59
C ILE A 2 13.75 3.32 27.63
N LEU A 3 13.88 4.23 26.67
CA LEU A 3 12.95 4.40 25.55
C LEU A 3 13.62 3.89 24.26
N TRP A 4 12.97 2.96 23.57
CA TRP A 4 13.42 2.48 22.27
C TRP A 4 12.74 3.26 21.14
N ALA A 5 13.44 4.27 20.62
CA ALA A 5 12.98 5.13 19.53
C ALA A 5 13.54 4.71 18.16
N THR A 6 13.62 3.39 17.90
CA THR A 6 14.23 2.82 16.68
C THR A 6 13.27 2.70 15.50
N GLY A 7 12.07 3.27 15.60
CA GLY A 7 11.03 3.21 14.57
C GLY A 7 10.26 1.90 14.54
N PHE A 8 9.56 1.66 13.42
CA PHE A 8 8.59 0.58 13.27
C PHE A 8 8.73 -0.14 11.91
N ARG A 9 8.21 -1.36 11.84
CA ARG A 9 7.99 -2.10 10.58
C ARG A 9 6.51 -2.01 10.19
N ALA A 10 6.23 -2.11 8.89
CA ALA A 10 4.86 -2.14 8.39
C ALA A 10 4.13 -3.42 8.86
N ALA A 11 2.90 -3.27 9.36
CA ALA A 11 2.04 -4.38 9.80
C ALA A 11 1.36 -5.07 8.61
N ILE A 12 2.13 -5.80 7.80
CA ILE A 12 1.70 -6.39 6.52
C ILE A 12 1.82 -7.92 6.50
N ASP A 13 1.86 -8.58 7.66
CA ASP A 13 1.94 -10.06 7.74
C ASP A 13 0.70 -10.75 7.19
N HIS A 14 -0.47 -10.13 7.33
CA HIS A 14 -1.72 -10.61 6.75
C HIS A 14 -1.71 -10.69 5.21
N LEU A 15 -0.77 -10.00 4.56
CA LEU A 15 -0.59 -10.04 3.09
C LEU A 15 0.39 -11.13 2.63
N ALA A 16 0.98 -11.92 3.54
CA ALA A 16 1.95 -12.95 3.20
C ALA A 16 1.47 -13.95 2.12
N PRO A 17 0.21 -14.42 2.11
CA PRO A 17 -0.29 -15.33 1.07
C PRO A 17 -0.22 -14.75 -0.35
N LEU A 18 -0.25 -13.42 -0.50
CA LEU A 18 -0.18 -12.74 -1.80
C LEU A 18 1.24 -12.67 -2.39
N LYS A 19 2.28 -13.07 -1.63
CA LYS A 19 3.68 -13.12 -2.07
C LYS A 19 4.19 -11.79 -2.68
N LEU A 20 3.73 -10.66 -2.14
CA LEU A 20 4.08 -9.31 -2.63
C LEU A 20 5.38 -8.74 -2.05
N ARG A 21 5.97 -9.40 -1.05
CA ARG A 21 7.17 -8.94 -0.36
C ARG A 21 8.41 -9.10 -1.24
N GLU A 22 9.25 -8.07 -1.25
CA GLU A 22 10.60 -8.13 -1.80
C GLU A 22 11.59 -8.69 -0.77
N ARG A 23 12.83 -8.98 -1.19
CA ARG A 23 13.89 -9.54 -0.32
C ARG A 23 14.14 -8.72 0.97
N GLY A 24 13.87 -7.41 0.94
CA GLY A 24 13.97 -6.52 2.11
C GLY A 24 12.78 -6.56 3.08
N GLY A 25 11.77 -7.39 2.82
CA GLY A 25 10.56 -7.55 3.66
C GLY A 25 9.46 -6.51 3.41
N GLY A 26 9.75 -5.43 2.67
CA GLY A 26 8.75 -4.46 2.21
C GLY A 26 8.02 -4.90 0.96
N ILE A 27 6.94 -4.21 0.62
CA ILE A 27 6.22 -4.37 -0.65
C ILE A 27 6.59 -3.18 -1.54
N ARG A 28 7.01 -3.45 -2.79
CA ARG A 28 7.30 -2.39 -3.75
C ARG A 28 5.99 -1.75 -4.21
N VAL A 29 5.92 -0.42 -4.10
CA VAL A 29 4.74 0.37 -4.49
C VAL A 29 5.07 1.40 -5.56
N ASP A 30 4.08 1.70 -6.38
CA ASP A 30 4.01 2.87 -7.26
C ASP A 30 2.82 3.71 -6.81
N GLY A 31 3.08 4.92 -6.30
CA GLY A 31 2.09 5.68 -5.54
C GLY A 31 1.61 4.90 -4.31
N THR A 32 0.32 4.52 -4.32
CA THR A 32 -0.26 3.66 -3.27
C THR A 32 -0.36 2.20 -3.67
N ARG A 33 -0.21 1.88 -4.97
CA ARG A 33 -0.49 0.57 -5.54
C ARG A 33 0.71 -0.36 -5.44
N ALA A 34 0.49 -1.62 -5.06
CA ALA A 34 1.53 -2.64 -5.12
C ALA A 34 1.89 -2.94 -6.57
N VAL A 35 3.19 -2.90 -6.91
CA VAL A 35 3.64 -3.08 -8.31
C VAL A 35 3.30 -4.47 -8.85
N ARG A 36 3.24 -5.48 -7.97
CA ARG A 36 2.98 -6.89 -8.35
C ARG A 36 1.49 -7.27 -8.41
N ASP A 37 0.60 -6.47 -7.82
CA ASP A 37 -0.85 -6.70 -7.87
C ASP A 37 -1.58 -5.36 -7.80
N ALA A 38 -2.20 -4.96 -8.92
CA ALA A 38 -2.86 -3.67 -9.05
C ALA A 38 -4.11 -3.52 -8.16
N ARG A 39 -4.63 -4.61 -7.60
CA ARG A 39 -5.79 -4.60 -6.70
C ARG A 39 -5.41 -4.24 -5.26
N VAL A 40 -4.12 -4.26 -4.94
CA VAL A 40 -3.62 -4.03 -3.57
C VAL A 40 -3.04 -2.62 -3.46
N HIS A 41 -3.58 -1.85 -2.52
CA HIS A 41 -3.08 -0.51 -2.19
C HIS A 41 -2.63 -0.43 -0.72
N LEU A 42 -1.51 0.23 -0.47
CA LEU A 42 -0.95 0.50 0.86
C LEU A 42 -1.06 1.99 1.17
N VAL A 43 -2.12 2.38 1.87
CA VAL A 43 -2.40 3.77 2.26
C VAL A 43 -1.95 4.03 3.69
N GLY A 44 -1.27 5.14 3.94
CA GLY A 44 -0.76 5.50 5.28
C GLY A 44 0.53 4.79 5.66
N TYR A 45 1.13 4.02 4.76
CA TYR A 45 2.44 3.40 4.94
C TYR A 45 3.56 4.20 4.25
N GLY A 46 4.79 4.07 4.77
CA GLY A 46 5.99 4.63 4.17
C GLY A 46 5.90 6.16 3.98
N PRO A 47 6.15 6.69 2.77
CA PRO A 47 6.09 8.14 2.50
C PRO A 47 4.72 8.80 2.79
N SER A 48 3.64 8.02 2.88
CA SER A 48 2.30 8.53 3.19
C SER A 48 1.93 8.51 4.68
N ALA A 49 2.83 8.06 5.56
CA ALA A 49 2.60 7.87 7.00
C ALA A 49 2.54 9.19 7.79
N SER A 50 1.49 9.96 7.55
CA SER A 50 1.10 11.13 8.34
C SER A 50 -0.41 11.36 8.21
N THR A 51 -1.01 12.14 9.10
CA THR A 51 -2.46 12.42 9.06
C THR A 51 -2.88 13.05 7.73
N ILE A 52 -2.13 14.04 7.23
CA ILE A 52 -2.43 14.71 5.95
C ILE A 52 -2.02 13.83 4.76
N GLY A 53 -0.87 13.16 4.85
CA GLY A 53 -0.35 12.29 3.79
C GLY A 53 -1.28 11.11 3.51
N ALA A 54 -1.77 10.45 4.56
CA ALA A 54 -2.69 9.32 4.45
C ALA A 54 -4.00 9.74 3.77
N ASN A 55 -4.55 10.91 4.10
CA ASN A 55 -5.75 11.44 3.44
C ASN A 55 -5.53 11.73 1.95
N ARG A 56 -4.37 12.28 1.57
CA ARG A 56 -4.03 12.52 0.15
C ARG A 56 -3.84 11.19 -0.59
N ALA A 57 -3.12 10.25 0.01
CA ALA A 57 -2.90 8.91 -0.53
C ALA A 57 -4.21 8.14 -0.71
N GLY A 58 -5.13 8.20 0.26
CA GLY A 58 -6.46 7.58 0.14
C GLY A 58 -7.26 8.11 -1.05
N ARG A 59 -7.24 9.43 -1.28
CA ARG A 59 -7.88 10.02 -2.47
C ARG A 59 -7.24 9.55 -3.78
N ALA A 60 -5.92 9.40 -3.83
CA ALA A 60 -5.23 8.86 -4.99
C ALA A 60 -5.61 7.38 -5.22
N ALA A 61 -5.57 6.55 -4.18
CA ALA A 61 -5.94 5.14 -4.24
C ALA A 61 -7.36 4.93 -4.79
N VAL A 62 -8.36 5.68 -4.29
CA VAL A 62 -9.74 5.57 -4.78
C VAL A 62 -9.86 5.91 -6.27
N ARG A 63 -9.10 6.89 -6.77
CA ARG A 63 -9.12 7.22 -8.21
C ARG A 63 -8.56 6.09 -9.06
N GLU A 64 -7.44 5.50 -8.63
CA GLU A 64 -6.83 4.36 -9.33
C GLU A 64 -7.72 3.10 -9.29
N ILE A 65 -8.35 2.83 -8.14
CA ILE A 65 -9.28 1.70 -7.98
C ILE A 65 -10.49 1.86 -8.91
N LYS A 66 -11.07 3.06 -9.02
CA LYS A 66 -12.17 3.31 -9.97
C LYS A 66 -11.74 3.02 -11.40
N GLN A 67 -10.55 3.50 -11.80
CA GLN A 67 -10.00 3.22 -13.13
C GLN A 67 -9.76 1.72 -13.36
N LEU A 68 -9.33 0.98 -12.34
CA LEU A 68 -9.16 -0.47 -12.42
C LEU A 68 -10.50 -1.17 -12.65
N LEU A 69 -11.51 -0.82 -11.84
CA LEU A 69 -12.85 -1.37 -11.91
C LEU A 69 -13.64 -0.94 -13.15
N GLU A 70 -13.26 0.13 -13.84
CA GLU A 70 -13.83 0.50 -15.14
C GLU A 70 -13.23 -0.33 -16.29
N ARG A 71 -12.02 -0.86 -16.13
CA ARG A 71 -11.34 -1.71 -17.13
C ARG A 71 -11.75 -3.18 -17.06
N GLU A 72 -12.02 -3.69 -15.86
CA GLU A 72 -12.42 -5.07 -15.61
C GLU A 72 -13.81 -5.49 -16.16
N PRO A 73 -14.85 -4.64 -16.24
CA PRO A 73 -16.16 -5.01 -16.81
C PRO A 73 -16.15 -5.25 -18.32
N ALA A 74 -15.04 -4.98 -19.01
CA ALA A 74 -14.87 -5.34 -20.42
C ALA A 74 -14.47 -6.83 -20.64
N LEU A 75 -14.19 -7.57 -19.57
CA LEU A 75 -13.74 -8.97 -19.59
C LEU A 75 -14.76 -9.97 -19.00
N ALA A 76 -15.95 -9.50 -18.59
CA ALA A 76 -17.05 -10.32 -18.08
C ALA A 76 -18.24 -10.28 -19.04
#